data_AF-A0A257TI35-F1
#
_entry.id   AF-A0A257TI35-F1
#
_cell.length_a   1.000
_cell.length_b   1.000
_cell.length_c   1.000
_cell.angle_alpha   90.00
_cell.angle_beta   90.00
_cell.angle_gamma   90.00
#
_symmetry.space_group_name_H-M   'P 1'
#
loop_
_entity.id
_entity.type
_entity.pdbx_description
1 polymer ?
#
loop_
_entity_poly.entity_id
_entity_poly.type
_entity_poly.pdbx_seq_one_letter_code
_entity_poly.pdbx_strand_id
1 'polypeptide(L)'
;GRTYEGRFVVVGSVGEDALNVPLNGAPKVQLILLCDDYLRRIFLPKKLVQSTLEAEVTPMVSFNIRQYVADSGGRVSQLGPPLRITEFDEFGRRIYTMNANQGKIDVIQGITKITPLWTKVEAIHKMQGKNFIWDMRMATSSIPPDVLRQIIARQIDPNKIEDRLRLVQLFLQGERYQDAQAELNLVIQAFPGSKQRFEGALRDLRQAFARKALSEIDVRTNAGQHKLAINLLENFPNEGIAGETLQAVRQSLDEYRTEFDRYTEILQQVDQTLGKVAAPEQGKAQPIVDEIKKELNIHTLGRLAAFRQFLADPALNDQEKLSLALSGWLVGTDDALRKLPVALSLFDVRNLVRQYLAEPTKVKRDQILADLTAQEGATPELVAKLLRYMLPPVETKTPEEGPPGFYELSVNGLPGEGPVTYYVQVPPEYDPHRIYPTVVTLNGAGSTPRQQIDWWAGAVGPNGQRLGQATRFGYIVVAPAWSNTGQVEYGFSAAEHGAVLNSLRDACRRFSIDTDHVFISGHSMGGDAAWDLALSHPDLWAGVMPVVARAEKYISLLWDNMKLVPFYLVSGELDGDKRKANATDIDRYLNRGYNATVVEFQGRGHEHFSDEIQRLFEWMNRRQRDF
;
A
#
# COMPACT_ATOMS: atom_id res chain seq x y z
N GLY A 1 -3.44 -17.16 -5.46
CA GLY A 1 -4.60 -16.65 -4.69
C GLY A 1 -4.14 -16.02 -3.38
N ARG A 2 -5.07 -15.57 -2.53
CA ARG A 2 -4.78 -15.22 -1.12
C ARG A 2 -5.15 -16.42 -0.24
N THR A 3 -4.42 -16.61 0.85
CA THR A 3 -4.71 -17.65 1.85
C THR A 3 -5.32 -16.99 3.08
N TYR A 4 -6.37 -17.62 3.61
CA TYR A 4 -7.01 -17.22 4.85
C TYR A 4 -6.94 -18.39 5.83
N GLU A 5 -6.70 -18.09 7.10
CA GLU A 5 -6.61 -19.08 8.16
C GLU A 5 -7.58 -18.68 9.26
N GLY A 6 -8.43 -19.62 9.69
CA GLY A 6 -9.46 -19.35 10.68
C GLY A 6 -10.54 -20.42 10.69
N ARG A 7 -11.63 -20.13 11.39
CA ARG A 7 -12.83 -20.97 11.38
C ARG A 7 -13.71 -20.58 10.22
N PHE A 8 -14.05 -21.55 9.37
CA PHE A 8 -14.86 -21.33 8.20
C PHE A 8 -16.31 -21.72 8.43
N VAL A 9 -17.24 -20.84 8.06
CA VAL A 9 -18.70 -21.07 8.09
C VAL A 9 -19.30 -20.54 6.80
N VAL A 10 -20.33 -21.20 6.28
CA VAL A 10 -21.07 -20.69 5.12
C VAL A 10 -22.35 -19.99 5.60
N VAL A 11 -22.60 -18.77 5.12
CA VAL A 11 -23.75 -17.94 5.52
C VAL A 11 -24.56 -17.52 4.29
N GLY A 12 -25.82 -17.13 4.49
CA GLY A 12 -26.71 -16.66 3.42
C GLY A 12 -26.62 -15.15 3.18
N SER A 13 -26.19 -14.39 4.20
CA SER A 13 -26.06 -12.94 4.14
C SER A 13 -24.98 -12.46 5.10
N VAL A 14 -24.27 -11.39 4.75
CA VAL A 14 -23.37 -10.70 5.69
C VAL A 14 -24.14 -10.01 6.82
N GLY A 15 -25.44 -9.76 6.67
CA GLY A 15 -26.30 -9.15 7.69
C GLY A 15 -26.78 -10.12 8.78
N GLU A 16 -26.60 -11.43 8.59
CA GLU A 16 -26.98 -12.46 9.55
C GLU A 16 -26.01 -12.52 10.73
N ASP A 17 -26.51 -12.87 11.92
CA ASP A 17 -25.64 -13.30 13.01
C ASP A 17 -25.30 -14.77 12.77
N ALA A 18 -24.10 -15.02 12.24
CA ALA A 18 -23.65 -16.34 11.82
C ALA A 18 -23.67 -17.39 12.95
N LEU A 19 -23.73 -16.95 14.22
CA LEU A 19 -23.78 -17.81 15.41
C LEU A 19 -25.23 -18.07 15.90
N ASN A 20 -26.24 -17.44 15.30
CA ASN A 20 -27.65 -17.53 15.68
C ASN A 20 -28.58 -17.64 14.45
N VAL A 21 -28.39 -18.65 13.59
CA VAL A 21 -29.29 -18.90 12.46
C VAL A 21 -30.56 -19.63 12.95
N PRO A 22 -31.77 -19.04 12.85
CA PRO A 22 -33.00 -19.74 13.21
C PRO A 22 -33.32 -20.84 12.17
N LEU A 23 -33.63 -22.05 12.65
CA LEU A 23 -33.94 -23.24 11.84
C LEU A 23 -35.21 -23.13 10.96
N ASN A 24 -36.00 -22.06 11.08
CA ASN A 24 -37.37 -21.98 10.55
C ASN A 24 -37.55 -20.96 9.39
N GLY A 25 -36.49 -20.61 8.66
CA GLY A 25 -36.57 -19.78 7.45
C GLY A 25 -36.52 -20.58 6.16
N ALA A 26 -37.13 -20.09 5.08
CA ALA A 26 -36.97 -20.64 3.73
C ALA A 26 -35.46 -20.78 3.39
N PRO A 27 -35.04 -21.82 2.63
CA PRO A 27 -33.63 -22.08 2.38
C PRO A 27 -32.99 -20.91 1.64
N LYS A 28 -32.22 -20.09 2.37
CA LYS A 28 -31.38 -19.06 1.76
C LYS A 28 -30.20 -19.72 1.07
N VAL A 29 -29.89 -19.26 -0.13
CA VAL A 29 -28.74 -19.73 -0.90
C VAL A 29 -27.45 -19.36 -0.18
N GLN A 30 -26.75 -20.35 0.37
CA GLN A 30 -25.52 -20.19 1.16
C GLN A 30 -24.28 -20.13 0.24
N LEU A 31 -23.98 -18.94 -0.30
CA LEU A 31 -22.86 -18.71 -1.22
C LEU A 31 -21.76 -17.78 -0.67
N ILE A 32 -21.85 -17.42 0.61
CA ILE A 32 -20.87 -16.55 1.27
C ILE A 32 -20.06 -17.40 2.23
N LEU A 33 -18.73 -17.39 2.08
CA LEU A 33 -17.80 -18.00 3.03
C LEU A 33 -17.38 -16.94 4.05
N LEU A 34 -17.67 -17.20 5.32
CA LEU A 34 -17.16 -16.45 6.47
C LEU A 34 -15.93 -17.17 7.03
N CYS A 35 -14.82 -16.44 7.15
CA CYS A 35 -13.62 -16.83 7.90
C CYS A 35 -13.52 -15.99 9.17
N ASP A 36 -13.61 -16.63 10.34
CA ASP A 36 -13.34 -16.01 11.63
C ASP A 36 -11.90 -16.36 12.06
N ASP A 37 -11.01 -15.37 12.00
CA ASP A 37 -9.60 -15.51 12.40
C ASP A 37 -9.34 -15.06 13.85
N TYR A 38 -10.42 -14.94 14.65
CA TYR A 38 -10.47 -14.44 16.03
C TYR A 38 -10.17 -12.94 16.22
N LEU A 39 -9.63 -12.25 15.21
CA LEU A 39 -9.48 -10.79 15.17
C LEU A 39 -10.62 -10.15 14.36
N ARG A 40 -10.97 -10.79 13.26
CA ARG A 40 -11.82 -10.31 12.18
C ARG A 40 -12.77 -11.41 11.73
N ARG A 41 -13.89 -10.99 11.16
CA ARG A 41 -14.79 -11.78 10.34
C ARG A 41 -14.60 -11.36 8.88
N ILE A 42 -14.14 -12.28 8.06
CA ILE A 42 -13.81 -12.02 6.66
C ILE A 42 -14.82 -12.75 5.79
N PHE A 43 -15.59 -12.00 5.01
CA PHE A 43 -16.58 -12.54 4.09
C PHE A 43 -16.04 -12.55 2.67
N LEU A 44 -16.15 -13.71 2.03
CA LEU A 44 -15.63 -14.01 0.71
C LEU A 44 -16.70 -14.69 -0.16
N PRO A 45 -16.69 -14.49 -1.48
CA PRO A 45 -17.54 -15.26 -2.38
C PRO A 45 -17.09 -16.73 -2.36
N LYS A 46 -17.96 -17.65 -1.97
CA LYS A 46 -17.64 -19.09 -1.94
C LYS A 46 -17.22 -19.61 -3.32
N LYS A 47 -17.75 -19.01 -4.39
CA LYS A 47 -17.44 -19.34 -5.79
C LYS A 47 -15.98 -19.09 -6.18
N LEU A 48 -15.25 -18.22 -5.47
CA LEU A 48 -13.85 -17.91 -5.75
C LEU A 48 -12.86 -18.73 -4.91
N VAL A 49 -13.37 -19.62 -4.04
CA VAL A 49 -12.53 -20.48 -3.20
C VAL A 49 -11.98 -21.61 -4.05
N GLN A 50 -10.66 -21.63 -4.25
CA GLN A 50 -9.98 -22.65 -5.06
C GLN A 50 -9.80 -23.98 -4.33
N SER A 51 -9.41 -23.91 -3.06
CA SER A 51 -9.13 -25.08 -2.22
C SER A 51 -9.32 -24.75 -0.75
N THR A 52 -9.69 -25.75 0.04
CA THR A 52 -9.72 -25.72 1.50
C THR A 52 -8.80 -26.81 2.02
N LEU A 53 -7.90 -26.46 2.93
CA LEU A 53 -6.97 -27.40 3.54
C LEU A 53 -7.25 -27.47 5.03
N GLU A 54 -7.38 -28.68 5.57
CA GLU A 54 -7.35 -28.89 7.00
C GLU A 54 -5.89 -28.79 7.46
N ALA A 55 -5.60 -27.82 8.32
CA ALA A 55 -4.29 -27.65 8.91
C ALA A 55 -4.29 -28.22 10.33
N GLU A 56 -3.20 -28.91 10.71
CA GLU A 56 -2.96 -29.21 12.12
C GLU A 56 -2.84 -27.89 12.89
N VAL A 57 -3.77 -27.68 13.83
CA VAL A 57 -3.79 -26.46 14.63
C VAL A 57 -2.63 -26.51 15.62
N THR A 58 -1.53 -25.85 15.28
CA THR A 58 -0.45 -25.64 16.25
C THR A 58 -1.01 -24.79 17.40
N PRO A 59 -0.96 -25.26 18.66
CA PRO A 59 -1.49 -24.50 19.78
C PRO A 59 -0.80 -23.14 19.88
N MET A 60 -1.61 -22.10 19.75
CA MET A 60 -1.14 -20.72 19.85
C MET A 60 -0.85 -20.40 21.32
N VAL A 61 0.35 -19.90 21.61
CA VAL A 61 0.66 -19.47 22.98
C VAL A 61 -0.30 -18.35 23.38
N SER A 62 -0.74 -18.34 24.63
CA SER A 62 -1.58 -17.26 25.13
C SER A 62 -1.29 -16.92 26.57
N PHE A 63 -1.54 -15.66 26.92
CA PHE A 63 -1.46 -15.13 28.28
C PHE A 63 -2.82 -14.59 28.68
N ASN A 64 -3.37 -15.10 29.77
CA ASN A 64 -4.57 -14.52 30.38
C ASN A 64 -4.13 -13.46 31.38
N ILE A 65 -4.63 -12.25 31.22
CA ILE A 65 -4.32 -11.12 32.09
C ILE A 65 -5.51 -10.93 33.02
N ARG A 66 -5.29 -11.06 34.33
CA ARG A 66 -6.38 -10.91 35.30
C ARG A 66 -6.84 -9.46 35.35
N GLN A 67 -8.08 -9.21 34.94
CA GLN A 67 -8.78 -7.94 35.09
C GLN A 67 -10.13 -8.13 35.77
N TYR A 68 -10.64 -7.07 36.39
CA TYR A 68 -12.01 -7.02 36.90
C TYR A 68 -12.96 -6.59 35.78
N VAL A 69 -13.26 -7.52 34.88
CA VAL A 69 -14.19 -7.30 33.75
C VAL A 69 -15.61 -7.10 34.29
N ALA A 70 -16.36 -6.21 33.67
CA ALA A 70 -17.77 -6.04 34.00
C ALA A 70 -18.59 -7.26 33.56
N ASP A 71 -19.20 -7.97 34.51
CA ASP A 71 -20.07 -9.13 34.30
C ASP A 71 -21.55 -8.74 34.09
N SER A 72 -21.90 -7.53 34.48
CA SER A 72 -23.25 -6.97 34.47
C SER A 72 -23.19 -5.48 34.13
N GLY A 73 -24.12 -4.98 33.33
CA GLY A 73 -24.13 -3.58 32.90
C GLY A 73 -24.77 -3.36 31.53
N GLY A 74 -24.66 -2.12 31.03
CA GLY A 74 -25.11 -1.79 29.68
C GLY A 74 -24.18 -2.41 28.64
N ARG A 75 -24.72 -3.26 27.75
CA ARG A 75 -23.93 -3.81 26.65
C ARG A 75 -23.70 -2.73 25.60
N VAL A 76 -22.45 -2.57 25.19
CA VAL A 76 -22.09 -1.67 24.10
C VAL A 76 -22.52 -2.30 22.79
N SER A 77 -23.48 -1.68 22.10
CA SER A 77 -24.00 -2.15 20.81
C SER A 77 -23.58 -1.28 19.62
N GLN A 78 -23.13 -0.04 19.88
CA GLN A 78 -22.71 0.91 18.87
C GLN A 78 -21.62 1.82 19.44
N LEU A 79 -20.62 2.11 18.62
CA LEU A 79 -19.47 2.94 18.93
C LEU A 79 -19.16 3.87 17.75
N GLY A 80 -19.35 5.16 17.98
CA GLY A 80 -18.87 6.21 17.08
C GLY A 80 -17.34 6.40 17.18
N PRO A 81 -16.80 7.42 16.50
CA PRO A 81 -15.36 7.67 16.47
C PRO A 81 -14.80 7.95 17.87
N PRO A 82 -13.63 7.39 18.23
CA PRO A 82 -12.97 7.71 19.49
C PRO A 82 -12.64 9.20 19.56
N LEU A 83 -12.85 9.81 20.72
CA LEU A 83 -12.35 11.16 21.01
C LEU A 83 -10.91 11.13 21.48
N ARG A 84 -10.54 10.09 22.25
CA ARG A 84 -9.20 9.89 22.78
C ARG A 84 -9.02 8.43 23.17
N ILE A 85 -7.84 7.89 22.90
CA ILE A 85 -7.41 6.58 23.37
C ILE A 85 -6.02 6.78 23.99
N THR A 86 -5.86 6.46 25.27
CA THR A 86 -4.52 6.48 25.89
C THR A 86 -3.76 5.21 25.54
N GLU A 87 -2.44 5.24 25.71
CA GLU A 87 -1.63 4.03 25.69
C GLU A 87 -2.01 3.08 26.83
N PHE A 88 -1.62 1.81 26.69
CA PHE A 88 -1.76 0.83 27.76
C PHE A 88 -0.69 1.04 28.82
N ASP A 89 -1.08 1.01 30.09
CA ASP A 89 -0.16 0.97 31.21
C ASP A 89 0.46 -0.43 31.40
N GLU A 90 1.36 -0.54 32.38
CA GLU A 90 2.02 -1.79 32.77
C GLU A 90 1.06 -2.90 33.26
N PHE A 91 -0.19 -2.56 33.59
CA PHE A 91 -1.24 -3.52 33.95
C PHE A 91 -2.13 -3.89 32.77
N GLY A 92 -1.83 -3.37 31.58
CA GLY A 92 -2.60 -3.57 30.36
C GLY A 92 -3.91 -2.79 30.35
N ARG A 93 -3.99 -1.64 31.02
CA ARG A 93 -5.19 -0.80 31.09
C ARG A 93 -5.01 0.50 30.34
N ARG A 94 -6.09 1.00 29.74
CA ARG A 94 -6.12 2.31 29.05
C ARG A 94 -7.47 2.99 29.25
N ILE A 95 -7.52 4.29 28.97
CA ILE A 95 -8.75 5.07 28.92
C ILE A 95 -9.17 5.24 27.46
N TYR A 96 -10.41 4.84 27.16
CA TYR A 96 -11.08 5.07 25.88
C TYR A 96 -12.19 6.10 26.09
N THR A 97 -12.04 7.28 25.51
CA THR A 97 -13.02 8.37 25.56
C THR A 97 -13.88 8.35 24.30
N MET A 98 -15.20 8.32 24.47
CA MET A 98 -16.17 8.29 23.37
C MET A 98 -17.34 9.25 23.60
N ASN A 99 -18.06 9.58 22.52
CA ASN A 99 -19.37 10.22 22.62
C ASN A 99 -20.46 9.19 22.91
N ALA A 100 -21.36 9.49 23.85
CA ALA A 100 -22.57 8.75 24.10
C ALA A 100 -23.78 9.70 24.15
N ASN A 101 -25.01 9.15 24.19
CA ASN A 101 -26.25 9.94 24.18
C ASN A 101 -26.35 10.98 25.31
N GLN A 102 -25.65 10.77 26.43
CA GLN A 102 -25.64 11.67 27.59
C GLN A 102 -24.34 12.49 27.72
N GLY A 103 -23.55 12.59 26.65
CA GLY A 103 -22.28 13.30 26.60
C GLY A 103 -21.07 12.37 26.53
N LYS A 104 -19.89 12.92 26.83
CA LYS A 104 -18.62 12.19 26.77
C LYS A 104 -18.53 11.16 27.89
N ILE A 105 -18.10 9.95 27.58
CA ILE A 105 -17.88 8.88 28.55
C ILE A 105 -16.44 8.37 28.39
N ASP A 106 -15.76 8.26 29.53
CA ASP A 106 -14.51 7.52 29.65
C ASP A 106 -14.81 6.09 30.07
N VAL A 107 -14.35 5.13 29.26
CA VAL A 107 -14.40 3.71 29.56
C VAL A 107 -12.98 3.24 29.81
N ILE A 108 -12.73 2.69 31.00
CA ILE A 108 -11.47 2.01 31.25
C ILE A 108 -11.53 0.66 30.56
N GLN A 109 -10.56 0.40 29.69
CA GLN A 109 -10.36 -0.88 29.05
C GLN A 109 -9.17 -1.60 29.67
N GLY A 110 -9.24 -2.93 29.72
CA GLY A 110 -8.17 -3.80 30.18
C GLY A 110 -7.93 -4.93 29.19
N ILE A 111 -6.67 -5.21 28.90
CA ILE A 111 -6.27 -6.43 28.20
C ILE A 111 -6.58 -7.61 29.11
N THR A 112 -7.26 -8.62 28.59
CA THR A 112 -7.62 -9.85 29.34
C THR A 112 -7.03 -11.11 28.71
N LYS A 113 -6.67 -11.07 27.42
CA LYS A 113 -5.94 -12.15 26.76
C LYS A 113 -5.01 -11.62 25.68
N ILE A 114 -3.77 -12.09 25.67
CA ILE A 114 -2.78 -11.81 24.63
C ILE A 114 -2.47 -13.11 23.89
N THR A 115 -2.48 -13.06 22.56
CA THR A 115 -1.99 -14.11 21.66
C THR A 115 -1.00 -13.48 20.65
N PRO A 116 -0.21 -14.27 19.90
CA PRO A 116 0.71 -13.75 18.88
C PRO A 116 0.06 -12.86 17.83
N LEU A 117 -1.18 -13.16 17.42
CA LEU A 117 -1.85 -12.48 16.30
C LEU A 117 -2.86 -11.43 16.76
N TRP A 118 -3.57 -11.69 17.87
CA TRP A 118 -4.61 -10.81 18.38
C TRP A 118 -4.60 -10.69 19.91
N THR A 119 -5.06 -9.55 20.39
CA THR A 119 -5.19 -9.24 21.81
C THR A 119 -6.66 -8.89 22.11
N LYS A 120 -7.22 -9.52 23.15
CA LYS A 120 -8.56 -9.22 23.67
C LYS A 120 -8.48 -8.09 24.68
N VAL A 121 -9.32 -7.08 24.46
CA VAL A 121 -9.46 -5.91 25.29
C VAL A 121 -10.93 -5.80 25.70
N GLU A 122 -11.19 -5.66 27.00
CA GLU A 122 -12.54 -5.62 27.55
C GLU A 122 -12.74 -4.38 28.42
N ALA A 123 -13.96 -3.89 28.53
CA ALA A 123 -14.29 -2.86 29.52
C ALA A 123 -14.12 -3.40 30.94
N ILE A 124 -13.43 -2.66 31.79
CA ILE A 124 -13.22 -3.00 33.20
C ILE A 124 -14.07 -2.15 34.13
N HIS A 125 -14.34 -2.68 35.32
CA HIS A 125 -15.24 -2.07 36.30
C HIS A 125 -14.75 -0.68 36.76
N LYS A 126 -15.74 0.23 36.94
CA LYS A 126 -15.65 1.62 37.42
C LYS A 126 -15.12 2.68 36.45
N MET A 127 -16.06 3.43 35.88
CA MET A 127 -15.98 4.91 35.86
C MET A 127 -17.40 5.48 35.96
N GLN A 128 -17.59 6.48 36.84
CA GLN A 128 -18.88 7.19 37.03
C GLN A 128 -20.09 6.32 37.43
N GLY A 129 -19.88 5.20 38.12
CA GLY A 129 -20.98 4.36 38.65
C GLY A 129 -21.77 3.54 37.62
N LYS A 130 -21.33 3.51 36.35
CA LYS A 130 -21.93 2.68 35.30
C LYS A 130 -20.97 1.57 34.88
N ASN A 131 -21.52 0.38 34.63
CA ASN A 131 -20.79 -0.75 34.05
C ASN A 131 -21.12 -0.89 32.57
N PHE A 132 -20.09 -1.15 31.77
CA PHE A 132 -20.21 -1.43 30.35
C PHE A 132 -19.72 -2.83 30.04
N ILE A 133 -20.52 -3.60 29.30
CA ILE A 133 -20.08 -4.88 28.73
C ILE A 133 -19.60 -4.59 27.31
N TRP A 134 -18.29 -4.66 27.10
CA TRP A 134 -17.65 -4.43 25.82
C TRP A 134 -16.48 -5.39 25.67
N ASP A 135 -16.54 -6.20 24.62
CA ASP A 135 -15.53 -7.18 24.24
C ASP A 135 -15.02 -6.81 22.85
N MET A 136 -13.72 -6.49 22.71
CA MET A 136 -13.10 -6.17 21.41
C MET A 136 -11.76 -6.90 21.19
N ARG A 137 -11.36 -6.96 19.92
CA ARG A 137 -10.07 -7.53 19.48
C ARG A 137 -9.25 -6.45 18.77
N MET A 138 -7.93 -6.52 18.92
CA MET A 138 -6.98 -5.73 18.13
C MET A 138 -5.77 -6.59 17.75
N ALA A 139 -5.03 -6.22 16.70
CA ALA A 139 -3.84 -6.95 16.33
C ALA A 139 -2.78 -6.81 17.44
N THR A 140 -2.12 -7.90 17.82
CA THR A 140 -1.06 -7.83 18.85
C THR A 140 0.13 -7.01 18.36
N SER A 141 0.37 -6.98 17.05
CA SER A 141 1.36 -6.12 16.42
C SER A 141 1.14 -4.63 16.65
N SER A 142 -0.09 -4.22 16.98
CA SER A 142 -0.45 -2.82 17.28
C SER A 142 -0.13 -2.42 18.73
N ILE A 143 0.39 -3.35 19.54
CA ILE A 143 0.91 -3.06 20.87
C ILE A 143 2.45 -3.06 20.81
N PRO A 144 3.11 -1.98 21.30
CA PRO A 144 4.56 -1.91 21.35
C PRO A 144 5.18 -3.12 22.08
N PRO A 145 6.31 -3.68 21.58
CA PRO A 145 6.89 -4.88 22.17
C PRO A 145 7.29 -4.72 23.65
N ASP A 146 7.78 -3.54 24.02
CA ASP A 146 8.14 -3.14 25.38
C ASP A 146 6.92 -3.10 26.32
N VAL A 147 5.78 -2.56 25.86
CA VAL A 147 4.51 -2.59 26.60
C VAL A 147 4.05 -4.04 26.81
N LEU A 148 4.10 -4.88 25.76
CA LEU A 148 3.78 -6.31 25.90
C LEU A 148 4.69 -7.01 26.92
N ARG A 149 6.00 -6.72 26.90
CA ARG A 149 6.95 -7.27 27.89
C ARG A 149 6.56 -6.88 29.31
N GLN A 150 6.24 -5.60 29.56
CA GLN A 150 5.86 -5.12 30.89
C GLN A 150 4.59 -5.82 31.42
N ILE A 151 3.57 -5.94 30.57
CA ILE A 151 2.30 -6.58 30.94
C ILE A 151 2.51 -8.08 31.23
N ILE A 152 3.23 -8.78 30.35
CA ILE A 152 3.43 -10.22 30.44
C ILE A 152 4.40 -10.58 31.56
N ALA A 153 5.42 -9.77 31.85
CA ALA A 153 6.35 -9.98 32.96
C ALA A 153 5.63 -10.15 34.31
N ARG A 154 4.45 -9.54 34.47
CA ARG A 154 3.60 -9.68 35.67
C ARG A 154 2.77 -10.97 35.71
N GLN A 155 2.73 -11.74 34.63
CA GLN A 155 1.97 -12.99 34.50
C GLN A 155 2.84 -14.24 34.51
N ILE A 156 4.17 -14.08 34.55
CA ILE A 156 5.14 -15.16 34.46
C ILE A 156 6.06 -15.14 35.68
N ASP A 157 6.53 -16.30 36.12
CA ASP A 157 7.56 -16.38 37.14
C ASP A 157 8.94 -16.15 36.50
N PRO A 158 9.66 -15.05 36.83
CA PRO A 158 10.95 -14.75 36.20
C PRO A 158 12.03 -15.79 36.52
N ASN A 159 11.84 -16.59 37.57
CA ASN A 159 12.76 -17.65 38.01
C ASN A 159 12.46 -19.01 37.37
N LYS A 160 11.40 -19.11 36.56
CA LYS A 160 11.06 -20.33 35.81
C LYS A 160 11.36 -20.15 34.33
N ILE A 161 12.20 -21.03 33.81
CA ILE A 161 12.66 -20.95 32.43
C ILE A 161 11.51 -21.18 31.43
N GLU A 162 10.60 -22.12 31.72
CA GLU A 162 9.45 -22.43 30.87
C GLU A 162 8.52 -21.23 30.69
N ASP A 163 8.31 -20.47 31.77
CA ASP A 163 7.46 -19.28 31.79
C ASP A 163 8.04 -18.15 30.94
N ARG A 164 9.37 -17.96 30.98
CA ARG A 164 10.07 -17.01 30.11
C ARG A 164 10.05 -17.44 28.65
N LEU A 165 10.18 -18.74 28.36
CA LEU A 165 10.12 -19.26 26.99
C LEU A 165 8.75 -19.05 26.33
N ARG A 166 7.66 -18.96 27.08
CA ARG A 166 6.34 -18.62 26.52
C ARG A 166 6.34 -17.22 25.89
N LEU A 167 7.08 -16.27 26.44
CA LEU A 167 7.22 -14.93 25.86
C LEU A 167 8.06 -14.96 24.57
N VAL A 168 9.13 -15.77 24.55
CA VAL A 168 9.90 -16.04 23.33
C VAL A 168 9.00 -16.64 22.24
N GLN A 169 8.17 -17.63 22.59
CA GLN A 169 7.20 -18.26 21.69
C GLN A 169 6.16 -17.26 21.18
N LEU A 170 5.71 -16.32 22.01
CA LEU A 170 4.75 -15.30 21.60
C LEU A 170 5.33 -14.43 20.48
N PHE A 171 6.56 -13.96 20.66
CA PHE A 171 7.24 -13.16 19.64
C PHE A 171 7.59 -13.97 18.40
N LEU A 172 8.01 -15.23 18.56
CA LEU A 172 8.30 -16.13 17.44
C LEU A 172 7.05 -16.40 16.58
N GLN A 173 5.95 -16.82 17.21
CA GLN A 173 4.68 -17.09 16.52
C GLN A 173 4.04 -15.82 15.94
N GLY A 174 4.40 -14.64 16.44
CA GLY A 174 3.99 -13.34 15.91
C GLY A 174 4.96 -12.75 14.89
N GLU A 175 5.94 -13.54 14.42
CA GLU A 175 6.99 -13.15 13.47
C GLU A 175 7.83 -11.92 13.89
N ARG A 176 7.93 -11.69 15.21
CA ARG A 176 8.81 -10.68 15.82
C ARG A 176 10.14 -11.32 16.18
N TYR A 177 10.88 -11.77 15.17
CA TYR A 177 12.09 -12.57 15.36
C TYR A 177 13.19 -11.86 16.18
N GLN A 178 13.37 -10.55 16.00
CA GLN A 178 14.31 -9.76 16.80
C GLN A 178 13.89 -9.70 18.27
N ASP A 179 12.59 -9.47 18.54
CA ASP A 179 12.06 -9.44 19.91
C ASP A 179 12.19 -10.80 20.59
N ALA A 180 11.94 -11.89 19.85
CA ALA A 180 12.10 -13.27 20.31
C ALA A 180 13.57 -13.59 20.62
N GLN A 181 14.50 -13.17 19.76
CA GLN A 181 15.94 -13.35 19.97
C GLN A 181 16.44 -12.57 21.19
N ALA A 182 16.02 -11.31 21.32
CA ALA A 182 16.37 -10.47 22.46
C ALA A 182 15.88 -11.10 23.78
N GLU A 183 14.63 -11.57 23.82
CA GLU A 183 14.10 -12.25 25.00
C GLU A 183 14.83 -13.57 25.29
N LEU A 184 15.11 -14.39 24.28
CA LEU A 184 15.83 -15.66 24.47
C LEU A 184 17.26 -15.43 25.01
N ASN A 185 17.94 -14.37 24.58
CA ASN A 185 19.23 -13.97 25.13
C ASN A 185 19.12 -13.59 26.62
N LEU A 186 18.07 -12.86 27.02
CA LEU A 186 17.82 -12.55 28.44
C LEU A 186 17.55 -13.82 29.26
N VAL A 187 16.88 -14.82 28.68
CA VAL A 187 16.70 -16.14 29.32
C VAL A 187 18.03 -16.84 29.52
N ILE A 188 18.89 -16.90 28.50
CA ILE A 188 20.22 -17.53 28.62
C ILE A 188 21.07 -16.83 29.67
N GLN A 189 21.01 -15.50 29.77
CA GLN A 189 21.72 -14.74 30.79
C GLN A 189 21.20 -15.05 32.20
N ALA A 190 19.89 -15.15 32.39
CA ALA A 190 19.28 -15.48 33.67
C ALA A 190 19.48 -16.95 34.08
N PHE A 191 19.65 -17.85 33.10
CA PHE A 191 19.85 -19.29 33.31
C PHE A 191 21.09 -19.80 32.55
N PRO A 192 22.33 -19.48 33.00
CA PRO A 192 23.55 -19.77 32.23
C PRO A 192 23.75 -21.24 31.87
N GLY A 193 23.30 -22.17 32.72
CA GLY A 193 23.36 -23.62 32.48
C GLY A 193 22.49 -24.11 31.31
N SER A 194 21.60 -23.25 30.79
CA SER A 194 20.72 -23.57 29.67
C SER A 194 21.27 -23.16 28.31
N LYS A 195 22.45 -22.53 28.25
CA LYS A 195 23.02 -21.98 27.00
C LYS A 195 23.07 -23.01 25.86
N GLN A 196 23.66 -24.18 26.11
CA GLN A 196 23.76 -25.25 25.10
C GLN A 196 22.39 -25.73 24.59
N ARG A 197 21.35 -25.69 25.44
CA ARG A 197 19.97 -26.08 25.07
C ARG A 197 19.39 -25.17 23.99
N PHE A 198 19.78 -23.91 23.93
CA PHE A 198 19.15 -22.90 23.07
C PHE A 198 20.02 -22.41 21.91
N GLU A 199 21.24 -22.94 21.74
CA GLU A 199 22.11 -22.58 20.62
C GLU A 199 21.45 -22.86 19.26
N GLY A 200 20.72 -23.99 19.13
CA GLY A 200 19.93 -24.30 17.94
C GLY A 200 18.81 -23.30 17.69
N ALA A 201 17.99 -23.01 18.71
CA ALA A 201 16.88 -22.07 18.60
C ALA A 201 17.34 -20.63 18.28
N LEU A 202 18.47 -20.19 18.86
CA LEU A 202 19.08 -18.90 18.51
C LEU A 202 19.54 -18.87 17.05
N ARG A 203 20.13 -19.97 16.57
CA ARG A 203 20.50 -20.10 15.15
C ARG A 203 19.26 -19.99 14.26
N ASP A 204 18.20 -20.72 14.57
CA ASP A 204 16.95 -20.71 13.79
C ASP A 204 16.29 -19.32 13.77
N LEU A 205 16.28 -18.62 14.91
CA LEU A 205 15.80 -17.24 15.01
C LEU A 205 16.62 -16.27 14.15
N ARG A 206 17.95 -16.40 14.16
CA ARG A 206 18.84 -15.60 13.30
C ARG A 206 18.56 -15.89 11.82
N GLN A 207 18.34 -17.15 11.43
CA GLN A 207 17.97 -17.50 10.06
C GLN A 207 16.59 -16.95 9.66
N ALA A 208 15.60 -16.99 10.56
CA ALA A 208 14.27 -16.42 10.31
C ALA A 208 14.33 -14.89 10.16
N PHE A 209 15.11 -14.22 11.01
CA PHE A 209 15.37 -12.79 10.89
C PHE A 209 16.07 -12.44 9.57
N ALA A 210 17.12 -13.18 9.19
CA ALA A 210 17.82 -12.97 7.93
C ALA A 210 16.90 -13.15 6.71
N ARG A 211 16.02 -14.16 6.71
CA ARG A 211 15.00 -14.32 5.65
C ARG A 211 14.04 -13.13 5.57
N LYS A 212 13.60 -12.60 6.72
CA LYS A 212 12.76 -11.39 6.77
C LYS A 212 13.50 -10.15 6.29
N ALA A 213 14.78 -10.00 6.61
CA ALA A 213 15.62 -8.91 6.14
C ALA A 213 15.83 -8.98 4.61
N LEU A 214 16.05 -10.16 4.05
CA LEU A 214 16.11 -10.35 2.59
C LEU A 214 14.79 -10.00 1.91
N SER A 215 13.66 -10.46 2.46
CA SER A 215 12.34 -10.10 1.93
C SER A 215 12.11 -8.57 1.99
N GLU A 216 12.61 -7.89 3.01
CA GLU A 216 12.55 -6.42 3.06
C GLU A 216 13.43 -5.78 1.98
N ILE A 217 14.65 -6.29 1.75
CA ILE A 217 15.53 -5.83 0.65
C ILE A 217 14.82 -5.97 -0.69
N ASP A 218 14.18 -7.12 -0.95
CA ASP A 218 13.41 -7.35 -2.18
C ASP A 218 12.26 -6.34 -2.33
N VAL A 219 11.54 -6.04 -1.24
CA VAL A 219 10.49 -5.01 -1.23
C VAL A 219 11.08 -3.64 -1.61
N ARG A 220 12.23 -3.26 -1.06
CA ARG A 220 12.90 -1.99 -1.38
C ARG A 220 13.39 -1.94 -2.83
N THR A 221 14.03 -2.99 -3.30
CA THR A 221 14.50 -3.09 -4.68
C THR A 221 13.35 -3.02 -5.68
N ASN A 222 12.25 -3.75 -5.45
CA ASN A 222 11.05 -3.70 -6.29
C ASN A 222 10.36 -2.31 -6.23
N ALA A 223 10.41 -1.64 -5.09
CA ALA A 223 9.96 -0.26 -4.94
C ALA A 223 10.91 0.77 -5.58
N GLY A 224 12.05 0.36 -6.17
CA GLY A 224 13.09 1.19 -6.78
C GLY A 224 13.95 1.98 -5.80
N GLN A 225 13.93 1.57 -4.52
CA GLN A 225 14.65 2.22 -3.44
C GLN A 225 16.04 1.60 -3.30
N HIS A 226 16.87 1.77 -4.32
CA HIS A 226 18.15 1.08 -4.41
C HIS A 226 19.15 1.56 -3.35
N LYS A 227 19.17 2.84 -2.97
CA LYS A 227 20.05 3.31 -1.88
C LYS A 227 19.63 2.69 -0.55
N LEU A 228 18.32 2.59 -0.27
CA LEU A 228 17.84 1.90 0.92
C LEU A 228 18.16 0.39 0.88
N ALA A 229 17.98 -0.27 -0.27
CA ALA A 229 18.33 -1.68 -0.44
C ALA A 229 19.83 -1.94 -0.22
N ILE A 230 20.71 -1.10 -0.80
CA ILE A 230 22.16 -1.16 -0.60
C ILE A 230 22.49 -0.96 0.89
N ASN A 231 21.90 0.03 1.55
CA ASN A 231 22.13 0.27 2.97
C ASN A 231 21.73 -0.94 3.84
N LEU A 232 20.62 -1.61 3.51
CA LEU A 232 20.19 -2.83 4.19
C LEU A 232 21.14 -4.01 3.92
N LEU A 233 21.65 -4.15 2.69
CA LEU A 233 22.64 -5.17 2.33
C LEU A 233 23.99 -4.96 3.03
N GLU A 234 24.46 -3.71 3.11
CA GLU A 234 25.71 -3.35 3.80
C GLU A 234 25.63 -3.59 5.31
N ASN A 235 24.45 -3.35 5.91
CA ASN A 235 24.19 -3.56 7.33
C ASN A 235 23.56 -4.93 7.63
N PHE A 236 23.63 -5.88 6.68
CA PHE A 236 23.02 -7.19 6.83
C PHE A 236 23.69 -8.00 7.96
N PRO A 237 22.93 -8.71 8.81
CA PRO A 237 23.49 -9.49 9.91
C PRO A 237 24.43 -10.60 9.40
N ASN A 238 25.66 -10.65 9.92
CA ASN A 238 26.66 -11.65 9.54
C ASN A 238 26.79 -12.81 10.55
N GLU A 239 26.45 -12.59 11.83
CA GLU A 239 26.72 -13.56 12.89
C GLU A 239 25.71 -14.73 12.91
N GLY A 240 26.20 -15.95 12.73
CA GLY A 240 25.38 -17.17 12.83
C GLY A 240 24.38 -17.36 11.68
N ILE A 241 24.58 -16.63 10.58
CA ILE A 241 23.83 -16.78 9.32
C ILE A 241 24.49 -17.82 8.42
N ALA A 242 23.70 -18.51 7.59
CA ALA A 242 24.20 -19.54 6.69
C ALA A 242 25.14 -18.92 5.64
N GLY A 243 26.21 -19.63 5.27
CA GLY A 243 27.21 -19.14 4.32
C GLY A 243 26.61 -18.80 2.94
N GLU A 244 25.63 -19.59 2.49
CA GLU A 244 24.89 -19.36 1.24
C GLU A 244 24.15 -18.02 1.25
N THR A 245 23.44 -17.71 2.34
CA THR A 245 22.74 -16.41 2.51
C THR A 245 23.71 -15.24 2.46
N LEU A 246 24.88 -15.34 3.13
CA LEU A 246 25.90 -14.30 3.10
C LEU A 246 26.60 -14.19 1.74
N GLN A 247 26.69 -15.29 0.99
CA GLN A 247 27.16 -15.25 -0.39
C GLN A 247 26.15 -14.53 -1.29
N ALA A 248 24.85 -14.80 -1.15
CA ALA A 248 23.80 -14.09 -1.89
C ALA A 248 23.84 -12.57 -1.63
N VAL A 249 23.98 -12.14 -0.36
CA VAL A 249 24.12 -10.72 0.00
C VAL A 249 25.33 -10.08 -0.67
N ARG A 250 26.50 -10.75 -0.64
CA ARG A 250 27.72 -10.26 -1.31
C ARG A 250 27.54 -10.16 -2.81
N GLN A 251 26.92 -11.17 -3.42
CA GLN A 251 26.62 -11.18 -4.84
C GLN A 251 25.73 -9.99 -5.22
N SER A 252 24.65 -9.71 -4.47
CA SER A 252 23.79 -8.56 -4.74
C SER A 252 24.53 -7.22 -4.62
N LEU A 253 25.45 -7.07 -3.65
CA LEU A 253 26.30 -5.88 -3.55
C LEU A 253 27.26 -5.74 -4.73
N ASP A 254 27.86 -6.84 -5.18
CA ASP A 254 28.76 -6.83 -6.33
C ASP A 254 28.01 -6.58 -7.65
N GLU A 255 26.77 -7.05 -7.76
CA GLU A 255 25.86 -6.70 -8.88
C GLU A 255 25.61 -5.19 -8.92
N TYR A 256 25.24 -4.56 -7.80
CA TYR A 256 25.08 -3.10 -7.75
C TYR A 256 26.36 -2.37 -8.17
N ARG A 257 27.53 -2.76 -7.66
CA ARG A 257 28.83 -2.17 -8.04
C ARG A 257 29.11 -2.31 -9.53
N THR A 258 28.87 -3.50 -10.07
CA THR A 258 29.07 -3.77 -11.50
C THR A 258 28.14 -2.90 -12.35
N GLU A 259 26.89 -2.68 -11.94
CA GLU A 259 26.00 -1.75 -12.63
C GLU A 259 26.51 -0.30 -12.55
N PHE A 260 27.11 0.11 -11.42
CA PHE A 260 27.72 1.43 -11.30
C PHE A 260 28.89 1.65 -12.26
N ASP A 261 29.80 0.69 -12.36
CA ASP A 261 30.96 0.80 -13.26
C ASP A 261 30.53 0.88 -14.74
N ARG A 262 29.41 0.22 -15.09
CA ARG A 262 28.86 0.23 -16.46
C ARG A 262 28.39 1.62 -16.91
N TYR A 263 27.93 2.50 -16.02
CA TYR A 263 27.44 3.83 -16.43
C TYR A 263 28.49 4.61 -17.21
N THR A 264 29.70 4.70 -16.65
CA THR A 264 30.77 5.52 -17.22
C THR A 264 31.22 4.96 -18.56
N GLU A 265 31.33 3.64 -18.68
CA GLU A 265 31.72 2.99 -19.93
C GLU A 265 30.70 3.25 -21.05
N ILE A 266 29.40 3.09 -20.77
CA ILE A 266 28.34 3.27 -21.76
C ILE A 266 28.29 4.72 -22.25
N LEU A 267 28.39 5.70 -21.35
CA LEU A 267 28.39 7.12 -21.75
C LEU A 267 29.58 7.45 -22.67
N GLN A 268 30.75 6.91 -22.36
CA GLN A 268 31.93 7.08 -23.22
C GLN A 268 31.74 6.43 -24.59
N GLN A 269 31.12 5.25 -24.65
CA GLN A 269 30.83 4.54 -25.90
C GLN A 269 29.81 5.28 -26.76
N VAL A 270 28.77 5.86 -26.14
CA VAL A 270 27.78 6.69 -26.86
C VAL A 270 28.47 7.91 -27.48
N ASP A 271 29.32 8.61 -26.72
CA ASP A 271 30.07 9.77 -27.21
C ASP A 271 31.02 9.43 -28.36
N GLN A 272 31.75 8.33 -28.24
CA GLN A 272 32.65 7.86 -29.31
C GLN A 272 31.87 7.51 -30.57
N THR A 273 30.67 6.92 -30.42
CA THR A 273 29.82 6.57 -31.57
C THR A 273 29.27 7.83 -32.23
N LEU A 274 28.80 8.81 -31.44
CA LEU A 274 28.37 10.11 -31.95
C LEU A 274 29.48 10.80 -32.76
N GLY A 275 30.71 10.81 -32.25
CA GLY A 275 31.87 11.43 -32.90
C GLY A 275 32.25 10.84 -34.26
N LYS A 276 31.77 9.64 -34.60
CA LYS A 276 32.03 8.96 -35.89
C LYS A 276 30.97 9.24 -36.96
N VAL A 277 29.83 9.82 -36.58
CA VAL A 277 28.72 10.12 -37.47
C VAL A 277 28.91 11.50 -38.14
N ALA A 278 28.22 11.79 -39.25
CA ALA A 278 28.38 13.05 -39.98
C ALA A 278 27.90 14.27 -39.17
N ALA A 279 28.57 15.43 -39.34
CA ALA A 279 28.30 16.65 -38.56
C ALA A 279 26.82 17.12 -38.49
N PRO A 280 26.02 17.05 -39.58
CA PRO A 280 24.60 17.43 -39.50
C PRO A 280 23.77 16.52 -38.58
N GLU A 281 24.09 15.22 -38.57
CA GLU A 281 23.43 14.23 -37.73
C GLU A 281 23.90 14.33 -36.28
N GLN A 282 25.19 14.62 -36.06
CA GLN A 282 25.73 14.92 -34.74
C GLN A 282 24.96 16.06 -34.06
N GLY A 283 24.74 17.17 -34.77
CA GLY A 283 24.02 18.32 -34.23
C GLY A 283 22.57 18.00 -33.81
N LYS A 284 21.90 17.07 -34.51
CA LYS A 284 20.55 16.61 -34.17
C LYS A 284 20.53 15.58 -33.05
N ALA A 285 21.55 14.73 -32.96
CA ALA A 285 21.66 13.68 -31.93
C ALA A 285 22.17 14.21 -30.59
N GLN A 286 22.95 15.29 -30.59
CA GLN A 286 23.58 15.85 -29.38
C GLN A 286 22.59 16.12 -28.24
N PRO A 287 21.42 16.74 -28.45
CA PRO A 287 20.46 16.97 -27.37
C PRO A 287 19.96 15.67 -26.71
N ILE A 288 19.85 14.59 -27.48
CA ILE A 288 19.42 13.27 -26.98
C ILE A 288 20.56 12.64 -26.16
N VAL A 289 21.80 12.74 -26.65
CA VAL A 289 22.99 12.25 -25.93
C VAL A 289 23.22 13.03 -24.63
N ASP A 290 22.99 14.33 -24.62
CA ASP A 290 23.07 15.17 -23.42
C ASP A 290 21.98 14.78 -22.40
N GLU A 291 20.77 14.47 -22.87
CA GLU A 291 19.71 13.92 -22.03
C GLU A 291 20.10 12.56 -21.44
N ILE A 292 20.61 11.63 -22.26
CA ILE A 292 21.13 10.33 -21.80
C ILE A 292 22.18 10.54 -20.71
N LYS A 293 23.17 11.42 -20.92
CA LYS A 293 24.22 11.69 -19.91
C LYS A 293 23.67 12.23 -18.60
N LYS A 294 22.65 13.08 -18.68
CA LYS A 294 22.03 13.71 -17.51
C LYS A 294 21.15 12.73 -16.73
N GLU A 295 20.46 11.83 -17.42
CA GLU A 295 19.36 11.03 -16.87
C GLU A 295 19.67 9.53 -16.80
N LEU A 296 20.84 9.08 -17.29
CA LEU A 296 21.26 7.68 -17.16
C LEU A 296 21.50 7.32 -15.69
N ASN A 297 20.76 6.33 -15.21
CA ASN A 297 20.84 5.80 -13.86
C ASN A 297 20.36 4.35 -13.84
N ILE A 298 20.23 3.75 -12.65
CA ILE A 298 19.90 2.33 -12.47
C ILE A 298 18.55 1.91 -13.06
N HIS A 299 17.62 2.84 -13.19
CA HIS A 299 16.31 2.62 -13.78
C HIS A 299 16.30 2.76 -15.30
N THR A 300 17.26 3.47 -15.87
CA THR A 300 17.31 3.76 -17.30
C THR A 300 18.43 3.03 -18.03
N LEU A 301 19.37 2.40 -17.32
CA LEU A 301 20.50 1.65 -17.88
C LEU A 301 20.08 0.59 -18.90
N GLY A 302 19.01 -0.14 -18.58
CA GLY A 302 18.45 -1.19 -19.45
C GLY A 302 18.00 -0.67 -20.81
N ARG A 303 17.68 0.62 -20.95
CA ARG A 303 17.26 1.23 -22.22
C ARG A 303 18.37 1.21 -23.28
N LEU A 304 19.64 1.10 -22.87
CA LEU A 304 20.80 1.04 -23.76
C LEU A 304 21.32 -0.39 -24.00
N ALA A 305 20.60 -1.43 -23.57
CA ALA A 305 21.04 -2.81 -23.71
C ALA A 305 21.25 -3.22 -25.19
N ALA A 306 20.33 -2.86 -26.08
CA ALA A 306 20.48 -3.10 -27.52
C ALA A 306 21.74 -2.43 -28.11
N PHE A 307 22.01 -1.17 -27.76
CA PHE A 307 23.23 -0.48 -28.20
C PHE A 307 24.49 -1.24 -27.78
N ARG A 308 24.57 -1.64 -26.51
CA ARG A 308 25.73 -2.37 -25.98
C ARG A 308 25.91 -3.71 -26.66
N GLN A 309 24.83 -4.47 -26.84
CA GLN A 309 24.87 -5.78 -27.47
C GLN A 309 25.45 -5.73 -28.87
N PHE A 310 25.12 -4.69 -29.65
CA PHE A 310 25.53 -4.57 -31.05
C PHE A 310 26.69 -3.59 -31.29
N LEU A 311 27.27 -2.99 -30.25
CA LEU A 311 28.35 -2.01 -30.40
C LEU A 311 29.58 -2.59 -31.13
N ALA A 312 29.96 -3.81 -30.77
CA ALA A 312 31.10 -4.53 -31.36
C ALA A 312 30.75 -5.27 -32.66
N ASP A 313 29.49 -5.23 -33.11
CA ASP A 313 29.07 -5.91 -34.33
C ASP A 313 29.69 -5.22 -35.56
N PRO A 314 30.54 -5.90 -36.36
CA PRO A 314 31.12 -5.32 -37.56
C PRO A 314 30.11 -5.17 -38.70
N ALA A 315 28.94 -5.82 -38.63
CA ALA A 315 27.90 -5.73 -39.64
C ALA A 315 27.11 -4.42 -39.58
N LEU A 316 27.13 -3.71 -38.44
CA LEU A 316 26.46 -2.42 -38.28
C LEU A 316 27.44 -1.26 -38.46
N ASN A 317 27.00 -0.24 -39.20
CA ASN A 317 27.72 1.01 -39.31
C ASN A 317 27.49 1.92 -38.07
N ASP A 318 28.26 3.01 -37.96
CA ASP A 318 28.19 3.91 -36.79
C ASP A 318 26.84 4.63 -36.67
N GLN A 319 26.13 4.92 -37.78
CA GLN A 319 24.78 5.49 -37.75
C GLN A 319 23.76 4.51 -37.17
N GLU A 320 23.84 3.24 -37.56
CA GLU A 320 22.95 2.18 -37.04
C GLU A 320 23.20 1.95 -35.55
N LYS A 321 24.47 1.96 -35.12
CA LYS A 321 24.84 1.87 -33.70
C LYS A 321 24.32 3.06 -32.91
N LEU A 322 24.54 4.27 -33.39
CA LEU A 322 24.01 5.47 -32.75
C LEU A 322 22.47 5.40 -32.67
N SER A 323 21.81 4.99 -33.76
CA SER A 323 20.36 4.82 -33.79
C SER A 323 19.86 3.89 -32.70
N LEU A 324 20.53 2.76 -32.44
CA LEU A 324 20.16 1.84 -31.35
C LEU A 324 20.25 2.49 -29.95
N ALA A 325 21.25 3.36 -29.72
CA ALA A 325 21.34 4.11 -28.46
C ALA A 325 20.19 5.11 -28.30
N LEU A 326 19.94 5.92 -29.32
CA LEU A 326 18.95 7.00 -29.27
C LEU A 326 17.52 6.44 -29.22
N SER A 327 17.21 5.48 -30.08
CA SER A 327 15.88 4.86 -30.10
C SER A 327 15.66 3.96 -28.89
N GLY A 328 16.67 3.20 -28.44
CA GLY A 328 16.57 2.42 -27.20
C GLY A 328 16.24 3.29 -25.98
N TRP A 329 16.85 4.48 -25.90
CA TRP A 329 16.52 5.49 -24.88
C TRP A 329 15.06 5.97 -24.93
N LEU A 330 14.53 6.17 -26.13
CA LEU A 330 13.23 6.79 -26.38
C LEU A 330 12.05 5.81 -26.32
N VAL A 331 12.20 4.62 -26.91
CA VAL A 331 11.12 3.62 -27.06
C VAL A 331 11.39 2.31 -26.32
N GLY A 332 12.52 2.20 -25.61
CA GLY A 332 12.91 1.00 -24.90
C GLY A 332 13.82 0.08 -25.72
N THR A 333 14.54 -0.80 -25.02
CA THR A 333 15.56 -1.66 -25.64
C THR A 333 15.00 -2.65 -26.66
N ASP A 334 13.82 -3.21 -26.41
CA ASP A 334 13.20 -4.23 -27.28
C ASP A 334 12.69 -3.62 -28.60
N ASP A 335 12.41 -2.32 -28.59
CA ASP A 335 11.90 -1.55 -29.74
C ASP A 335 12.97 -0.66 -30.39
N ALA A 336 14.25 -0.86 -30.04
CA ALA A 336 15.35 -0.10 -30.58
C ALA A 336 15.47 -0.27 -32.11
N LEU A 337 15.56 0.86 -32.81
CA LEU A 337 15.58 0.97 -34.26
C LEU A 337 16.99 1.21 -34.78
N ARG A 338 17.29 0.69 -35.97
CA ARG A 338 18.58 0.90 -36.67
C ARG A 338 18.58 2.10 -37.63
N LYS A 339 17.42 2.72 -37.88
CA LYS A 339 17.27 3.85 -38.80
C LYS A 339 17.42 5.18 -38.06
N LEU A 340 18.60 5.79 -38.16
CA LEU A 340 18.93 7.05 -37.47
C LEU A 340 17.92 8.19 -37.74
N PRO A 341 17.44 8.44 -38.98
CA PRO A 341 16.45 9.50 -39.22
C PRO A 341 15.15 9.31 -38.43
N VAL A 342 14.68 8.06 -38.31
CA VAL A 342 13.49 7.72 -37.52
C VAL A 342 13.76 7.93 -36.03
N ALA A 343 14.93 7.50 -35.53
CA ALA A 343 15.32 7.71 -34.13
C ALA A 343 15.40 9.21 -33.76
N LEU A 344 15.91 10.05 -34.65
CA LEU A 344 15.93 11.50 -34.48
C LEU A 344 14.50 12.08 -34.50
N SER A 345 13.66 11.65 -35.45
CA SER A 345 12.26 12.08 -35.51
C SER A 345 11.46 11.69 -34.25
N LEU A 346 11.75 10.55 -33.63
CA LEU A 346 11.10 10.12 -32.37
C LEU A 346 11.31 11.13 -31.23
N PHE A 347 12.47 11.80 -31.18
CA PHE A 347 12.74 12.82 -30.17
C PHE A 347 11.83 14.05 -30.37
N ASP A 348 11.67 14.51 -31.61
CA ASP A 348 10.78 15.62 -31.96
C ASP A 348 9.31 15.26 -31.69
N VAL A 349 8.90 14.05 -32.09
CA VAL A 349 7.56 13.49 -31.81
C VAL A 349 7.28 13.51 -30.31
N ARG A 350 8.21 12.98 -29.49
CA ARG A 350 8.07 12.98 -28.02
C ARG A 350 7.93 14.40 -27.46
N ASN A 351 8.74 15.35 -27.95
CA ASN A 351 8.68 16.73 -27.48
C ASN A 351 7.34 17.41 -27.85
N LEU A 352 6.82 17.16 -29.06
CA LEU A 352 5.49 17.63 -29.48
C LEU A 352 4.37 16.99 -28.66
N VAL A 353 4.46 15.69 -28.35
CA VAL A 353 3.51 15.00 -27.46
C VAL A 353 3.50 15.64 -26.06
N ARG A 354 4.67 15.91 -25.48
CA ARG A 354 4.78 16.60 -24.17
C ARG A 354 4.12 17.98 -24.22
N GLN A 355 4.39 18.76 -25.26
CA GLN A 355 3.77 20.07 -25.46
C GLN A 355 2.25 19.97 -25.58
N TYR A 356 1.75 19.01 -26.36
CA TYR A 356 0.31 18.78 -26.54
C TYR A 356 -0.39 18.47 -25.22
N LEU A 357 0.19 17.59 -24.40
CA LEU A 357 -0.37 17.17 -23.10
C LEU A 357 -0.32 18.27 -22.03
N ALA A 358 0.63 19.20 -22.14
CA ALA A 358 0.78 20.33 -21.23
C ALA A 358 -0.04 21.56 -21.64
N GLU A 359 -0.42 21.69 -22.92
CA GLU A 359 -1.06 22.90 -23.46
C GLU A 359 -2.55 22.97 -23.09
N PRO A 360 -2.99 23.97 -22.29
CA PRO A 360 -4.39 24.12 -21.89
C PRO A 360 -5.30 24.60 -23.03
N THR A 361 -4.76 25.33 -24.01
CA THR A 361 -5.52 26.01 -25.05
C THR A 361 -5.80 25.09 -26.23
N LYS A 362 -7.08 24.87 -26.57
CA LYS A 362 -7.46 24.00 -27.70
C LYS A 362 -6.80 24.42 -29.02
N VAL A 363 -6.83 25.71 -29.36
CA VAL A 363 -6.27 26.20 -30.64
C VAL A 363 -4.78 25.87 -30.79
N LYS A 364 -4.00 26.03 -29.72
CA LYS A 364 -2.58 25.67 -29.73
C LYS A 364 -2.38 24.15 -29.77
N ARG A 365 -3.21 23.37 -29.06
CA ARG A 365 -3.21 21.90 -29.17
C ARG A 365 -3.46 21.42 -30.60
N ASP A 366 -4.41 22.05 -31.30
CA ASP A 366 -4.72 21.70 -32.70
C ASP A 366 -3.50 21.95 -33.62
N GLN A 367 -2.77 23.05 -33.40
CA GLN A 367 -1.52 23.33 -34.12
C GLN A 367 -0.42 22.31 -33.81
N ILE A 368 -0.18 22.03 -32.53
CA ILE A 368 0.83 21.04 -32.12
C ILE A 368 0.51 19.65 -32.69
N LEU A 369 -0.78 19.28 -32.75
CA LEU A 369 -1.21 18.02 -33.35
C LEU A 369 -0.91 17.98 -34.86
N ALA A 370 -1.13 19.07 -35.58
CA ALA A 370 -0.77 19.16 -37.00
C ALA A 370 0.75 18.96 -37.19
N ASP A 371 1.56 19.64 -36.39
CA ASP A 371 3.03 19.52 -36.42
C ASP A 371 3.50 18.11 -36.05
N LEU A 372 2.82 17.46 -35.09
CA LEU A 372 3.05 16.08 -34.69
C LEU A 372 2.78 15.11 -35.85
N THR A 373 1.62 15.22 -36.49
CA THR A 373 1.24 14.32 -37.59
C THR A 373 2.11 14.43 -38.84
N ALA A 374 2.87 15.54 -38.97
CA ALA A 374 3.82 15.75 -40.05
C ALA A 374 5.18 15.04 -39.82
N GLN A 375 5.45 14.53 -38.62
CA GLN A 375 6.71 13.85 -38.31
C GLN A 375 6.75 12.41 -38.83
N GLU A 376 7.91 11.98 -39.34
CA GLU A 376 8.12 10.61 -39.85
C GLU A 376 7.88 9.53 -38.77
N GLY A 377 8.23 9.83 -37.52
CA GLY A 377 8.04 8.92 -36.37
C GLY A 377 6.65 8.93 -35.73
N ALA A 378 5.70 9.75 -36.20
CA ALA A 378 4.40 9.96 -35.52
C ALA A 378 3.34 8.88 -35.77
N THR A 379 3.76 7.64 -36.01
CA THR A 379 2.80 6.53 -36.11
C THR A 379 2.17 6.23 -34.73
N PRO A 380 0.90 5.83 -34.66
CA PRO A 380 0.26 5.50 -33.37
C PRO A 380 1.04 4.45 -32.56
N GLU A 381 1.64 3.47 -33.23
CA GLU A 381 2.46 2.43 -32.58
C GLU A 381 3.71 3.02 -31.90
N LEU A 382 4.48 3.85 -32.62
CA LEU A 382 5.69 4.46 -32.08
C LEU A 382 5.36 5.49 -30.99
N VAL A 383 4.28 6.25 -31.13
CA VAL A 383 3.80 7.16 -30.08
C VAL A 383 3.42 6.38 -28.82
N ALA A 384 2.73 5.24 -28.94
CA ALA A 384 2.41 4.39 -27.79
C ALA A 384 3.67 3.85 -27.09
N LYS A 385 4.70 3.46 -27.85
CA LYS A 385 6.00 3.04 -27.29
C LYS A 385 6.73 4.19 -26.59
N LEU A 386 6.77 5.37 -27.21
CA LEU A 386 7.35 6.59 -26.62
C LEU A 386 6.69 6.94 -25.28
N LEU A 387 5.36 6.90 -25.21
CA LEU A 387 4.60 7.27 -24.01
C LEU A 387 4.96 6.41 -22.78
N ARG A 388 5.41 5.15 -22.98
CA ARG A 388 5.83 4.26 -21.87
C ARG A 388 7.14 4.67 -21.21
N TYR A 389 8.00 5.39 -21.93
CA TYR A 389 9.35 5.74 -21.48
C TYR A 389 9.57 7.24 -21.31
N MET A 390 8.59 8.05 -21.73
CA MET A 390 8.57 9.50 -21.61
C MET A 390 8.36 9.92 -20.15
N LEU A 391 9.08 10.95 -19.73
CA LEU A 391 8.83 11.63 -18.46
C LEU A 391 7.42 12.25 -18.42
N PRO A 392 6.84 12.46 -17.22
CA PRO A 392 5.60 13.21 -17.09
C PRO A 392 5.66 14.55 -17.86
N PRO A 393 4.62 14.89 -18.63
CA PRO A 393 4.65 16.04 -19.53
C PRO A 393 4.77 17.39 -18.81
N VAL A 394 4.33 17.48 -17.56
CA VAL A 394 4.37 18.70 -16.74
C VAL A 394 5.47 18.58 -15.70
N GLU A 395 6.53 19.37 -15.86
CA GLU A 395 7.60 19.47 -14.85
C GLU A 395 7.03 19.97 -13.53
N THR A 396 7.33 19.24 -12.45
CA THR A 396 6.83 19.54 -11.12
C THR A 396 8.00 19.83 -10.21
N LYS A 397 8.15 21.10 -9.83
CA LYS A 397 9.23 21.54 -8.96
C LYS A 397 9.09 20.91 -7.58
N THR A 398 10.16 20.27 -7.11
CA THR A 398 10.25 19.78 -5.73
C THR A 398 10.21 20.97 -4.78
N PRO A 399 9.31 20.96 -3.76
CA PRO A 399 9.29 22.02 -2.76
C PRO A 399 10.62 22.13 -2.01
N GLU A 400 11.07 23.36 -1.76
CA GLU A 400 12.30 23.63 -0.99
C GLU A 400 12.11 23.35 0.51
N GLU A 401 10.86 23.49 0.99
CA GLU A 401 10.49 23.28 2.39
C GLU A 401 9.49 22.13 2.54
N GLY A 402 9.60 21.42 3.67
CA GLY A 402 8.71 20.32 4.03
C GLY A 402 9.31 18.93 3.84
N PRO A 403 8.52 17.87 4.10
CA PRO A 403 8.98 16.49 3.97
C PRO A 403 9.38 16.17 2.52
N PRO A 404 10.47 15.42 2.27
CA PRO A 404 10.87 15.05 0.92
C PRO A 404 9.75 14.33 0.15
N GLY A 405 9.54 14.74 -1.09
CA GLY A 405 8.53 14.15 -1.98
C GLY A 405 7.08 14.46 -1.62
N PHE A 406 6.84 15.41 -0.70
CA PHE A 406 5.50 15.91 -0.39
C PHE A 406 5.20 17.17 -1.21
N TYR A 407 4.04 17.20 -1.87
CA TYR A 407 3.62 18.30 -2.73
C TYR A 407 2.22 18.77 -2.35
N GLU A 408 2.01 20.09 -2.36
CA GLU A 408 0.70 20.73 -2.33
C GLU A 408 0.47 21.41 -3.68
N LEU A 409 -0.58 20.97 -4.39
CA LEU A 409 -0.85 21.33 -5.77
C LEU A 409 -2.30 21.80 -5.90
N SER A 410 -2.60 22.47 -7.01
CA SER A 410 -3.93 22.98 -7.29
C SER A 410 -4.30 22.75 -8.76
N VAL A 411 -5.56 22.36 -8.99
CA VAL A 411 -6.14 22.14 -10.32
C VAL A 411 -7.49 22.85 -10.40
N ASN A 412 -7.92 23.23 -11.60
CA ASN A 412 -9.26 23.78 -11.78
C ASN A 412 -10.34 22.74 -11.45
N GLY A 413 -11.38 23.17 -10.71
CA GLY A 413 -12.61 22.41 -10.55
C GLY A 413 -13.42 22.33 -11.85
N LEU A 414 -14.67 21.84 -11.74
CA LEU A 414 -15.61 21.92 -12.86
C LEU A 414 -15.98 23.38 -13.19
N PRO A 415 -16.51 23.68 -14.39
CA PRO A 415 -16.98 25.02 -14.71
C PRO A 415 -17.97 25.55 -13.67
N GLY A 416 -17.67 26.71 -13.07
CA GLY A 416 -18.45 27.30 -11.98
C GLY A 416 -17.97 26.94 -10.57
N GLU A 417 -17.10 25.94 -10.44
CA GLU A 417 -16.45 25.57 -9.19
C GLU A 417 -15.08 26.26 -9.03
N GLY A 418 -14.65 26.42 -7.79
CA GLY A 418 -13.32 26.93 -7.46
C GLY A 418 -12.20 25.94 -7.80
N PRO A 419 -10.93 26.37 -7.71
CA PRO A 419 -9.80 25.46 -7.80
C PRO A 419 -9.81 24.46 -6.64
N VAL A 420 -9.34 23.25 -6.92
CA VAL A 420 -9.24 22.13 -5.98
C VAL A 420 -7.79 21.94 -5.60
N THR A 421 -7.48 22.12 -4.31
CA THR A 421 -6.18 21.77 -3.75
C THR A 421 -6.08 20.25 -3.59
N TYR A 422 -4.92 19.68 -3.85
CA TYR A 422 -4.65 18.27 -3.58
C TYR A 422 -3.20 18.07 -3.15
N TYR A 423 -2.97 17.00 -2.40
CA TYR A 423 -1.67 16.66 -1.84
C TYR A 423 -1.13 15.40 -2.50
N VAL A 424 0.18 15.35 -2.73
CA VAL A 424 0.86 14.18 -3.26
C VAL A 424 2.04 13.82 -2.37
N GLN A 425 2.19 12.54 -2.06
CA GLN A 425 3.42 11.98 -1.52
C GLN A 425 3.98 10.96 -2.51
N VAL A 426 5.17 11.23 -3.05
CA VAL A 426 5.93 10.25 -3.84
C VAL A 426 6.80 9.39 -2.91
N PRO A 427 7.14 8.15 -3.29
CA PRO A 427 8.00 7.32 -2.46
C PRO A 427 9.44 7.87 -2.37
N PRO A 428 10.23 7.46 -1.36
CA PRO A 428 11.66 7.71 -1.31
C PRO A 428 12.33 7.26 -2.61
N GLU A 429 13.35 8.00 -3.03
CA GLU A 429 14.07 7.71 -4.29
C GLU A 429 13.15 7.68 -5.52
N TYR A 430 12.07 8.46 -5.52
CA TYR A 430 11.23 8.64 -6.69
C TYR A 430 12.06 9.10 -7.90
N ASP A 431 11.94 8.35 -9.00
CA ASP A 431 12.59 8.58 -10.28
C ASP A 431 11.51 8.59 -11.37
N PRO A 432 11.33 9.70 -12.10
CA PRO A 432 10.24 9.85 -13.06
C PRO A 432 10.39 8.97 -14.33
N HIS A 433 11.48 8.20 -14.49
CA HIS A 433 11.62 7.19 -15.54
C HIS A 433 11.03 5.82 -15.17
N ARG A 434 10.60 5.64 -13.92
CA ARG A 434 9.82 4.47 -13.47
C ARG A 434 8.35 4.81 -13.43
N ILE A 435 7.50 3.81 -13.56
CA ILE A 435 6.05 3.92 -13.35
C ILE A 435 5.69 3.41 -11.95
N TYR A 436 4.78 4.10 -11.27
CA TYR A 436 4.45 3.85 -9.87
C TYR A 436 2.96 3.53 -9.67
N PRO A 437 2.62 2.48 -8.90
CA PRO A 437 1.25 2.28 -8.46
C PRO A 437 0.83 3.44 -7.56
N THR A 438 -0.47 3.76 -7.56
CA THR A 438 -0.99 4.97 -6.91
C THR A 438 -2.25 4.70 -6.12
N VAL A 439 -2.36 5.30 -4.94
CA VAL A 439 -3.62 5.35 -4.18
C VAL A 439 -4.16 6.78 -4.16
N VAL A 440 -5.37 6.96 -4.69
CA VAL A 440 -6.20 8.14 -4.46
C VAL A 440 -6.97 7.93 -3.17
N THR A 441 -6.82 8.81 -2.19
CA THR A 441 -7.36 8.62 -0.84
C THR A 441 -8.22 9.79 -0.39
N LEU A 442 -9.44 9.50 0.05
CA LEU A 442 -10.46 10.49 0.37
C LEU A 442 -10.67 10.60 1.89
N ASN A 443 -10.49 11.81 2.43
CA ASN A 443 -10.71 12.08 3.84
C ASN A 443 -12.20 11.97 4.21
N GLY A 444 -12.48 11.52 5.43
CA GLY A 444 -13.83 11.54 6.01
C GLY A 444 -14.17 12.86 6.68
N ALA A 445 -15.42 12.98 7.13
CA ALA A 445 -15.90 14.12 7.91
C ALA A 445 -15.00 14.39 9.14
N GLY A 446 -14.63 15.66 9.34
CA GLY A 446 -13.76 16.08 10.45
C GLY A 446 -12.28 15.70 10.31
N SER A 447 -11.89 15.06 9.21
CA SER A 447 -10.49 14.76 8.88
C SER A 447 -10.04 15.52 7.64
N THR A 448 -8.73 15.58 7.39
CA THR A 448 -8.15 16.35 6.27
C THR A 448 -7.47 15.44 5.24
N PRO A 449 -7.29 15.91 4.00
CA PRO A 449 -6.49 15.20 3.00
C PRO A 449 -5.06 14.90 3.48
N ARG A 450 -4.43 15.80 4.24
CA ARG A 450 -3.10 15.57 4.82
C ARG A 450 -3.07 14.40 5.81
N GLN A 451 -4.13 14.22 6.61
CA GLN A 451 -4.24 13.05 7.49
C GLN A 451 -4.39 11.74 6.70
N GLN A 452 -4.92 11.78 5.48
CA GLN A 452 -4.92 10.60 4.60
C GLN A 452 -3.50 10.27 4.09
N ILE A 453 -2.70 11.31 3.77
CA ILE A 453 -1.27 11.12 3.47
C ILE A 453 -0.57 10.49 4.69
N ASP A 454 -0.83 10.97 5.91
CA ASP A 454 -0.25 10.41 7.13
C ASP A 454 -0.64 8.94 7.35
N TRP A 455 -1.88 8.55 7.05
CA TRP A 455 -2.34 7.16 7.22
C TRP A 455 -1.62 6.19 6.26
N TRP A 456 -1.48 6.58 4.99
CA TRP A 456 -0.85 5.73 3.97
C TRP A 456 0.69 5.77 4.00
N ALA A 457 1.25 6.98 4.02
CA ALA A 457 2.69 7.23 3.94
C ALA A 457 3.37 7.32 5.30
N GLY A 458 2.62 7.29 6.41
CA GLY A 458 3.14 7.50 7.75
C GLY A 458 3.37 8.97 8.06
N ALA A 459 3.26 9.35 9.34
CA ALA A 459 3.61 10.70 9.79
C ALA A 459 5.08 11.04 9.50
N VAL A 460 5.41 12.33 9.51
CA VAL A 460 6.79 12.80 9.34
C VAL A 460 7.63 12.35 10.53
N GLY A 461 8.64 11.52 10.26
CA GLY A 461 9.55 11.01 11.26
C GLY A 461 10.60 12.04 11.69
N PRO A 462 11.43 11.71 12.72
CA PRO A 462 12.45 12.61 13.25
C PRO A 462 13.51 13.05 12.22
N ASN A 463 13.75 12.23 11.19
CA ASN A 463 14.66 12.53 10.08
C ASN A 463 13.99 13.33 8.94
N GLY A 464 12.77 13.84 9.15
CA GLY A 464 11.99 14.56 8.15
C GLY A 464 11.34 13.68 7.07
N GLN A 465 11.57 12.37 7.08
CA GLN A 465 11.05 11.43 6.08
C GLN A 465 9.76 10.75 6.54
N ARG A 466 9.00 10.23 5.57
CA ARG A 466 7.80 9.42 5.80
C ARG A 466 8.09 7.96 5.52
N LEU A 467 7.91 7.10 6.53
CA LEU A 467 8.30 5.67 6.49
C LEU A 467 7.10 4.71 6.66
N GLY A 468 5.89 5.14 6.29
CA GLY A 468 4.69 4.32 6.28
C GLY A 468 4.66 3.29 5.15
N GLN A 469 3.55 2.57 5.02
CA GLN A 469 3.48 1.43 4.10
C GLN A 469 3.48 1.86 2.63
N ALA A 470 2.84 2.97 2.26
CA ALA A 470 2.87 3.45 0.88
C ALA A 470 4.29 3.78 0.42
N THR A 471 5.06 4.47 1.26
CA THR A 471 6.47 4.74 0.94
C THR A 471 7.31 3.48 0.95
N ARG A 472 7.06 2.52 1.86
CA ARG A 472 7.73 1.21 1.85
C ARG A 472 7.52 0.40 0.58
N PHE A 473 6.30 0.38 0.04
CA PHE A 473 5.96 -0.41 -1.15
C PHE A 473 6.09 0.37 -2.47
N GLY A 474 6.57 1.63 -2.44
CA GLY A 474 6.77 2.41 -3.65
C GLY A 474 5.48 2.95 -4.28
N TYR A 475 4.47 3.27 -3.48
CA TYR A 475 3.22 3.86 -3.98
C TYR A 475 3.28 5.39 -3.91
N ILE A 476 2.70 6.03 -4.92
CA ILE A 476 2.33 7.44 -4.85
C ILE A 476 0.98 7.54 -4.13
N VAL A 477 0.85 8.50 -3.20
CA VAL A 477 -0.41 8.78 -2.51
C VAL A 477 -0.93 10.13 -2.96
N VAL A 478 -2.16 10.19 -3.48
CA VAL A 478 -2.84 11.41 -3.93
C VAL A 478 -4.06 11.66 -3.05
N ALA A 479 -4.11 12.80 -2.36
CA ALA A 479 -5.19 13.15 -1.44
C ALA A 479 -5.83 14.50 -1.86
N PRO A 480 -6.93 14.50 -2.62
CA PRO A 480 -7.64 15.72 -3.00
C PRO A 480 -8.44 16.33 -1.83
N ALA A 481 -8.52 17.66 -1.78
CA ALA A 481 -9.48 18.38 -0.95
C ALA A 481 -10.85 18.37 -1.64
N TRP A 482 -11.46 17.19 -1.62
CA TRP A 482 -12.61 16.85 -2.46
C TRP A 482 -13.96 17.30 -1.87
N SER A 483 -14.02 17.56 -0.56
CA SER A 483 -15.21 17.92 0.19
C SER A 483 -15.15 19.35 0.72
N ASN A 484 -16.31 19.98 0.94
CA ASN A 484 -16.39 21.31 1.55
C ASN A 484 -16.00 21.32 3.04
N THR A 485 -15.49 22.45 3.52
CA THR A 485 -15.18 22.64 4.94
C THR A 485 -16.43 22.46 5.80
N GLY A 486 -16.34 21.59 6.82
CA GLY A 486 -17.45 21.31 7.74
C GLY A 486 -18.51 20.35 7.19
N GLN A 487 -18.33 19.82 5.98
CA GLN A 487 -19.21 18.78 5.43
C GLN A 487 -19.12 17.50 6.27
N VAL A 488 -20.29 16.94 6.62
CA VAL A 488 -20.41 15.78 7.51
C VAL A 488 -20.93 14.52 6.80
N GLU A 489 -21.52 14.68 5.61
CA GLU A 489 -22.08 13.60 4.79
C GLU A 489 -21.68 13.78 3.33
N TYR A 490 -21.61 12.69 2.59
CA TYR A 490 -21.25 12.72 1.18
C TYR A 490 -22.40 13.27 0.33
N GLY A 491 -22.12 14.26 -0.52
CA GLY A 491 -23.12 14.97 -1.30
C GLY A 491 -23.64 14.19 -2.51
N PHE A 492 -22.84 13.26 -3.06
CA PHE A 492 -23.08 12.59 -4.35
C PHE A 492 -23.23 13.58 -5.51
N SER A 493 -22.36 14.60 -5.54
CA SER A 493 -22.39 15.67 -6.53
C SER A 493 -21.34 15.51 -7.62
N ALA A 494 -21.61 16.09 -8.80
CA ALA A 494 -20.65 16.18 -9.88
C ALA A 494 -19.40 16.99 -9.48
N ALA A 495 -19.54 17.99 -8.61
CA ALA A 495 -18.41 18.79 -8.11
C ALA A 495 -17.42 17.95 -7.28
N GLU A 496 -17.92 17.11 -6.37
CA GLU A 496 -17.08 16.19 -5.58
C GLU A 496 -16.37 15.17 -6.49
N HIS A 497 -17.09 14.60 -7.48
CA HIS A 497 -16.47 13.71 -8.48
C HIS A 497 -15.40 14.44 -9.28
N GLY A 498 -15.72 15.63 -9.79
CA GLY A 498 -14.81 16.47 -10.58
C GLY A 498 -13.55 16.84 -9.81
N ALA A 499 -13.66 17.13 -8.50
CA ALA A 499 -12.52 17.41 -7.65
C ALA A 499 -11.53 16.22 -7.60
N VAL A 500 -12.04 15.00 -7.40
CA VAL A 500 -11.20 13.79 -7.37
C VAL A 500 -10.59 13.49 -8.73
N LEU A 501 -11.42 13.47 -9.79
CA LEU A 501 -11.00 13.07 -11.13
C LEU A 501 -10.04 14.08 -11.76
N ASN A 502 -10.25 15.38 -11.56
CA ASN A 502 -9.34 16.40 -12.06
C ASN A 502 -8.00 16.38 -11.33
N SER A 503 -7.98 16.13 -10.02
CA SER A 503 -6.73 15.95 -9.26
C SER A 503 -5.95 14.72 -9.74
N LEU A 504 -6.61 13.59 -9.99
CA LEU A 504 -5.95 12.41 -10.55
C LEU A 504 -5.37 12.69 -11.95
N ARG A 505 -6.17 13.31 -12.84
CA ARG A 505 -5.70 13.66 -14.19
C ARG A 505 -4.52 14.63 -14.17
N ASP A 506 -4.52 15.60 -13.25
CA ASP A 506 -3.39 16.51 -13.08
C ASP A 506 -2.16 15.79 -12.53
N ALA A 507 -2.35 14.90 -11.54
CA ALA A 507 -1.27 14.09 -10.99
C ALA A 507 -0.62 13.18 -12.06
N CYS A 508 -1.41 12.55 -12.93
CA CYS A 508 -0.88 11.72 -14.04
C CYS A 508 -0.04 12.51 -15.05
N ARG A 509 -0.21 13.84 -15.13
CA ARG A 509 0.62 14.70 -15.99
C ARG A 509 1.92 15.16 -15.31
N ARG A 510 1.99 15.06 -13.99
CA ARG A 510 3.06 15.61 -13.15
C ARG A 510 3.97 14.55 -12.55
N PHE A 511 3.42 13.37 -12.31
CA PHE A 511 4.09 12.24 -11.70
C PHE A 511 3.93 11.01 -12.58
N SER A 512 4.88 10.08 -12.47
CA SER A 512 4.93 8.88 -13.27
C SER A 512 4.02 7.80 -12.66
N ILE A 513 2.73 7.96 -12.91
CA ILE A 513 1.67 7.10 -12.39
C ILE A 513 1.41 5.98 -13.39
N ASP A 514 1.42 4.74 -12.91
CA ASP A 514 0.89 3.60 -13.64
C ASP A 514 -0.64 3.62 -13.58
N THR A 515 -1.28 4.00 -14.69
CA THR A 515 -2.74 4.12 -14.80
C THR A 515 -3.48 2.79 -14.68
N ASP A 516 -2.79 1.65 -14.81
CA ASP A 516 -3.37 0.33 -14.61
C ASP A 516 -3.25 -0.15 -13.15
N HIS A 517 -2.54 0.60 -12.29
CA HIS A 517 -2.38 0.33 -10.86
C HIS A 517 -2.80 1.53 -10.01
N VAL A 518 -3.87 2.22 -10.41
CA VAL A 518 -4.51 3.28 -9.62
C VAL A 518 -5.63 2.69 -8.78
N PHE A 519 -5.55 2.88 -7.46
CA PHE A 519 -6.56 2.45 -6.51
C PHE A 519 -7.27 3.66 -5.90
N ILE A 520 -8.53 3.49 -5.51
CA ILE A 520 -9.25 4.50 -4.72
C ILE A 520 -9.59 3.98 -3.33
N SER A 521 -9.43 4.83 -2.32
CA SER A 521 -9.74 4.52 -0.93
C SER A 521 -10.36 5.73 -0.25
N GLY A 522 -11.00 5.49 0.89
CA GLY A 522 -11.44 6.58 1.72
C GLY A 522 -12.03 6.10 3.04
N HIS A 523 -12.11 7.03 3.99
CA HIS A 523 -12.61 6.78 5.32
C HIS A 523 -13.97 7.44 5.54
N SER A 524 -14.95 6.69 6.06
CA SER A 524 -16.26 7.23 6.45
C SER A 524 -16.94 7.90 5.25
N MET A 525 -17.27 9.19 5.35
CA MET A 525 -17.74 10.02 4.21
C MET A 525 -16.87 9.87 2.94
N GLY A 526 -15.54 9.78 3.08
CA GLY A 526 -14.63 9.53 1.97
C GLY A 526 -14.67 8.08 1.46
N GLY A 527 -15.03 7.13 2.34
CA GLY A 527 -15.29 5.74 1.97
C GLY A 527 -16.57 5.61 1.14
N ASP A 528 -17.61 6.38 1.48
CA ASP A 528 -18.86 6.47 0.70
C ASP A 528 -18.55 7.01 -0.71
N ALA A 529 -17.79 8.11 -0.78
CA ALA A 529 -17.35 8.71 -2.03
C ALA A 529 -16.46 7.77 -2.86
N ALA A 530 -15.53 7.04 -2.21
CA ALA A 530 -14.68 6.07 -2.90
C ALA A 530 -15.48 4.92 -3.51
N TRP A 531 -16.50 4.43 -2.79
CA TRP A 531 -17.40 3.39 -3.29
C TRP A 531 -18.20 3.90 -4.50
N ASP A 532 -18.79 5.09 -4.40
CA ASP A 532 -19.56 5.70 -5.51
C ASP A 532 -18.69 5.95 -6.74
N LEU A 533 -17.52 6.55 -6.58
CA LEU A 533 -16.56 6.82 -7.67
C LEU A 533 -16.06 5.54 -8.33
N ALA A 534 -15.85 4.47 -7.56
CA ALA A 534 -15.44 3.18 -8.10
C ALA A 534 -16.51 2.56 -8.99
N LEU A 535 -17.79 2.66 -8.61
CA LEU A 535 -18.89 2.15 -9.42
C LEU A 535 -19.28 3.08 -10.57
N SER A 536 -19.08 4.39 -10.41
CA SER A 536 -19.38 5.40 -11.45
C SER A 536 -18.32 5.44 -12.55
N HIS A 537 -17.07 5.13 -12.22
CA HIS A 537 -15.92 5.12 -13.14
C HIS A 537 -15.10 3.83 -13.00
N PRO A 538 -15.70 2.64 -13.20
CA PRO A 538 -15.01 1.37 -13.01
C PRO A 538 -13.81 1.20 -13.96
N ASP A 539 -13.77 1.97 -15.04
CA ASP A 539 -12.68 2.05 -16.01
C ASP A 539 -11.44 2.77 -15.47
N LEU A 540 -11.45 3.38 -14.28
CA LEU A 540 -10.29 4.13 -13.76
C LEU A 540 -9.50 3.41 -12.68
N TRP A 541 -10.04 2.33 -12.10
CA TRP A 541 -9.54 1.78 -10.85
C TRP A 541 -9.13 0.32 -10.95
N ALA A 542 -7.90 0.00 -10.53
CA ALA A 542 -7.44 -1.37 -10.28
C ALA A 542 -8.14 -2.03 -9.08
N GLY A 543 -8.72 -1.22 -8.20
CA GLY A 543 -9.52 -1.67 -7.07
C GLY A 543 -9.91 -0.54 -6.14
N VAL A 544 -10.86 -0.82 -5.25
CA VAL A 544 -11.36 0.14 -4.25
C VAL A 544 -11.30 -0.43 -2.83
N MET A 545 -10.95 0.44 -1.88
CA MET A 545 -10.88 0.13 -0.44
C MET A 545 -11.73 1.11 0.39
N PRO A 546 -13.06 0.92 0.46
CA PRO A 546 -13.92 1.71 1.34
C PRO A 546 -13.70 1.29 2.80
N VAL A 547 -13.29 2.23 3.65
CA VAL A 547 -13.12 2.01 5.10
C VAL A 547 -14.26 2.71 5.83
N VAL A 548 -14.99 1.95 6.66
CA VAL A 548 -16.18 2.40 7.41
C VAL A 548 -17.23 3.12 6.57
N ALA A 549 -17.39 2.67 5.32
CA ALA A 549 -18.30 3.24 4.35
C ALA A 549 -19.75 2.73 4.51
N ARG A 550 -20.69 3.49 3.96
CA ARG A 550 -22.11 3.19 3.84
C ARG A 550 -22.51 3.26 2.36
N ALA A 551 -23.16 2.20 1.89
CA ALA A 551 -23.72 2.15 0.55
C ALA A 551 -25.05 2.90 0.52
N GLU A 552 -25.14 3.98 -0.26
CA GLU A 552 -26.35 4.77 -0.43
C GLU A 552 -26.51 5.29 -1.86
N LYS A 553 -27.73 5.76 -2.18
CA LYS A 553 -28.09 6.45 -3.44
C LYS A 553 -27.60 5.71 -4.68
N TYR A 554 -26.61 6.26 -5.39
CA TYR A 554 -26.11 5.74 -6.66
C TYR A 554 -25.35 4.42 -6.49
N ILE A 555 -24.76 4.15 -5.32
CA ILE A 555 -24.05 2.89 -5.07
C ILE A 555 -24.99 1.69 -5.27
N SER A 556 -26.18 1.74 -4.68
CA SER A 556 -27.16 0.65 -4.80
C SER A 556 -27.82 0.57 -6.18
N LEU A 557 -27.71 1.61 -7.01
CA LEU A 557 -28.17 1.65 -8.41
C LEU A 557 -27.12 1.09 -9.37
N LEU A 558 -25.83 1.38 -9.12
CA LEU A 558 -24.69 1.02 -9.95
C LEU A 558 -23.99 -0.27 -9.50
N TRP A 559 -24.59 -1.03 -8.58
CA TRP A 559 -24.01 -2.22 -7.98
C TRP A 559 -23.47 -3.25 -9.01
N ASP A 560 -24.06 -3.36 -10.21
CA ASP A 560 -23.58 -4.33 -11.21
C ASP A 560 -22.20 -3.97 -11.80
N ASN A 561 -21.80 -2.69 -11.74
CA ASN A 561 -20.47 -2.25 -12.16
C ASN A 561 -19.35 -2.83 -11.30
N MET A 562 -19.67 -3.36 -10.12
CA MET A 562 -18.71 -4.02 -9.24
C MET A 562 -18.04 -5.25 -9.89
N LYS A 563 -18.64 -5.85 -10.93
CA LYS A 563 -17.98 -6.92 -11.71
C LYS A 563 -16.68 -6.48 -12.39
N LEU A 564 -16.51 -5.17 -12.63
CA LEU A 564 -15.38 -4.57 -13.34
C LEU A 564 -14.28 -4.06 -12.41
N VAL A 565 -14.57 -3.88 -11.12
CA VAL A 565 -13.63 -3.30 -10.15
C VAL A 565 -13.60 -4.13 -8.86
N PRO A 566 -12.43 -4.68 -8.46
CA PRO A 566 -12.31 -5.42 -7.20
C PRO A 566 -12.53 -4.55 -5.95
N PHE A 567 -13.17 -5.09 -4.92
CA PHE A 567 -13.44 -4.40 -3.65
C PHE A 567 -12.73 -5.07 -2.45
N TYR A 568 -12.21 -4.23 -1.55
CA TYR A 568 -11.74 -4.62 -0.21
C TYR A 568 -12.34 -3.69 0.85
N LEU A 569 -13.45 -4.09 1.46
CA LEU A 569 -14.18 -3.29 2.44
C LEU A 569 -13.69 -3.59 3.85
N VAL A 570 -13.54 -2.55 4.67
CA VAL A 570 -13.11 -2.69 6.07
C VAL A 570 -14.07 -1.93 6.99
N SER A 571 -14.55 -2.58 8.05
CA SER A 571 -15.43 -1.96 9.06
C SER A 571 -15.24 -2.56 10.45
N GLY A 572 -15.83 -1.91 11.46
CA GLY A 572 -15.95 -2.45 12.81
C GLY A 572 -17.33 -3.05 13.05
N GLU A 573 -17.40 -4.13 13.83
CA GLU A 573 -18.66 -4.80 14.21
C GLU A 573 -19.66 -3.88 14.92
N LEU A 574 -19.15 -2.93 15.72
CA LEU A 574 -19.93 -1.98 16.50
C LEU A 574 -20.01 -0.59 15.84
N ASP A 575 -19.63 -0.43 14.56
CA ASP A 575 -19.80 0.83 13.81
C ASP A 575 -21.25 1.03 13.34
N GLY A 576 -22.17 1.06 14.32
CA GLY A 576 -23.60 1.25 14.09
C GLY A 576 -24.28 0.10 13.35
N ASP A 577 -25.21 0.44 12.47
CA ASP A 577 -26.00 -0.50 11.67
C ASP A 577 -25.39 -0.78 10.29
N LYS A 578 -24.19 -0.27 10.00
CA LYS A 578 -23.59 -0.28 8.65
C LYS A 578 -23.52 -1.66 8.01
N ARG A 579 -23.16 -2.71 8.76
CA ARG A 579 -23.17 -4.09 8.21
C ARG A 579 -24.54 -4.47 7.67
N LYS A 580 -25.61 -4.17 8.42
CA LYS A 580 -26.99 -4.47 8.02
C LYS A 580 -27.43 -3.57 6.87
N ALA A 581 -27.12 -2.27 6.94
CA ALA A 581 -27.45 -1.31 5.89
C ALA A 581 -26.80 -1.68 4.55
N ASN A 582 -25.51 -2.08 4.58
CA ASN A 582 -24.75 -2.45 3.38
C ASN A 582 -25.03 -3.89 2.91
N ALA A 583 -25.73 -4.73 3.69
CA ALA A 583 -25.90 -6.14 3.40
C ALA A 583 -26.52 -6.38 2.02
N THR A 584 -27.50 -5.55 1.61
CA THR A 584 -28.14 -5.65 0.29
C THR A 584 -27.13 -5.64 -0.86
N ASP A 585 -26.18 -4.71 -0.84
CA ASP A 585 -25.20 -4.56 -1.92
C ASP A 585 -24.03 -5.53 -1.78
N ILE A 586 -23.55 -5.74 -0.56
CA ILE A 586 -22.47 -6.72 -0.30
C ILE A 586 -22.91 -8.14 -0.65
N ASP A 587 -24.14 -8.54 -0.27
CA ASP A 587 -24.67 -9.86 -0.60
C ASP A 587 -24.84 -10.03 -2.11
N ARG A 588 -25.18 -8.97 -2.85
CA ARG A 588 -25.23 -9.03 -4.32
C ARG A 588 -23.87 -9.37 -4.90
N TYR A 589 -22.80 -8.77 -4.39
CA TYR A 589 -21.42 -8.99 -4.84
C TYR A 589 -20.95 -10.40 -4.52
N LEU A 590 -21.06 -10.81 -3.25
CA LEU A 590 -20.56 -12.09 -2.77
C LEU A 590 -21.33 -13.28 -3.37
N ASN A 591 -22.66 -13.20 -3.47
CA ASN A 591 -23.46 -14.29 -4.04
C ASN A 591 -23.25 -14.46 -5.56
N ARG A 592 -22.86 -13.39 -6.27
CA ARG A 592 -22.54 -13.45 -7.70
C ARG A 592 -21.12 -13.93 -7.99
N GLY A 593 -20.26 -14.00 -6.98
CA GLY A 593 -18.86 -14.37 -7.21
C GLY A 593 -18.01 -13.22 -7.69
N TYR A 594 -18.47 -11.97 -7.55
CA TYR A 594 -17.64 -10.81 -7.88
C TYR A 594 -16.50 -10.67 -6.87
N ASN A 595 -15.40 -10.05 -7.28
CA ASN A 595 -14.15 -10.00 -6.53
C ASN A 595 -14.21 -9.01 -5.35
N ALA A 596 -14.94 -9.39 -4.31
CA ALA A 596 -15.11 -8.62 -3.08
C ALA A 596 -14.48 -9.34 -1.87
N THR A 597 -13.88 -8.56 -0.98
CA THR A 597 -13.44 -9.00 0.35
C THR A 597 -14.05 -8.06 1.36
N VAL A 598 -14.77 -8.56 2.35
CA VAL A 598 -15.34 -7.72 3.41
C VAL A 598 -14.70 -8.14 4.72
N VAL A 599 -14.09 -7.20 5.42
CA VAL A 599 -13.38 -7.43 6.68
C VAL A 599 -14.07 -6.64 7.78
N GLU A 600 -14.64 -7.36 8.75
CA GLU A 600 -15.23 -6.79 9.96
C GLU A 600 -14.35 -7.08 11.17
N PHE A 601 -13.87 -6.05 11.86
CA PHE A 601 -13.13 -6.20 13.12
C PHE A 601 -14.06 -6.42 14.31
N GLN A 602 -13.76 -7.45 15.11
CA GLN A 602 -14.62 -7.88 16.21
C GLN A 602 -14.62 -6.88 17.38
N GLY A 603 -15.81 -6.46 17.78
CA GLY A 603 -16.04 -5.51 18.88
C GLY A 603 -15.51 -4.09 18.66
N ARG A 604 -15.10 -3.74 17.44
CA ARG A 604 -14.54 -2.43 17.10
C ARG A 604 -15.60 -1.47 16.56
N GLY A 605 -15.42 -0.18 16.82
CA GLY A 605 -16.35 0.88 16.43
C GLY A 605 -15.95 1.59 15.14
N HIS A 606 -16.28 2.87 15.05
CA HIS A 606 -15.88 3.73 13.95
C HIS A 606 -14.39 4.14 14.06
N GLU A 607 -13.50 3.44 13.38
CA GLU A 607 -12.05 3.63 13.49
C GLU A 607 -11.37 3.61 12.12
N HIS A 608 -10.07 3.91 12.09
CA HIS A 608 -9.28 3.96 10.85
C HIS A 608 -8.65 2.61 10.45
N PHE A 609 -8.74 1.58 11.30
CA PHE A 609 -8.27 0.21 11.01
C PHE A 609 -6.85 0.10 10.43
N SER A 610 -5.88 0.84 10.98
CA SER A 610 -4.47 0.75 10.57
C SER A 610 -3.88 -0.65 10.73
N ASP A 611 -4.47 -1.51 11.58
CA ASP A 611 -4.14 -2.93 11.69
C ASP A 611 -4.24 -3.71 10.36
N GLU A 612 -5.05 -3.22 9.42
CA GLU A 612 -5.33 -3.88 8.14
C GLU A 612 -4.40 -3.43 7.01
N ILE A 613 -3.68 -2.32 7.18
CA ILE A 613 -2.98 -1.63 6.08
C ILE A 613 -2.00 -2.53 5.31
N GLN A 614 -1.26 -3.41 5.99
CA GLN A 614 -0.31 -4.31 5.32
C GLN A 614 -1.03 -5.29 4.39
N ARG A 615 -2.21 -5.79 4.80
CA ARG A 615 -3.03 -6.70 3.99
C ARG A 615 -3.70 -6.00 2.82
N LEU A 616 -3.95 -4.70 2.92
CA LEU A 616 -4.37 -3.88 1.79
C LEU A 616 -3.27 -3.83 0.71
N PHE A 617 -2.00 -3.61 1.09
CA PHE A 617 -0.88 -3.65 0.14
C PHE A 617 -0.69 -5.04 -0.47
N GLU A 618 -0.78 -6.10 0.33
CA GLU A 618 -0.77 -7.46 -0.19
C GLU A 618 -1.90 -7.69 -1.22
N TRP A 619 -3.10 -7.15 -0.97
CA TRP A 619 -4.20 -7.24 -1.92
C TRP A 619 -3.92 -6.41 -3.18
N MET A 620 -3.55 -5.13 -3.05
CA MET A 620 -3.27 -4.22 -4.16
C MET A 620 -2.17 -4.75 -5.08
N ASN A 621 -1.07 -5.30 -4.54
CA ASN A 621 0.04 -5.86 -5.33
C ASN A 621 -0.35 -7.05 -6.23
N ARG A 622 -1.59 -7.54 -6.12
CA ARG A 622 -2.14 -8.63 -6.95
C ARG A 622 -3.27 -8.15 -7.88
N ARG A 623 -3.44 -6.83 -8.00
CA ARG A 623 -4.49 -6.22 -8.80
C ARG A 623 -3.88 -5.30 -9.82
N GLN A 624 -4.39 -5.44 -11.03
CA GLN A 624 -4.23 -4.51 -12.11
C GLN A 624 -5.65 -4.24 -12.64
N ARG A 625 -5.88 -3.04 -13.16
CA ARG A 625 -7.11 -2.70 -13.86
C ARG A 625 -7.29 -3.64 -15.06
N ASP A 626 -8.44 -4.30 -15.11
CA ASP A 626 -8.83 -5.24 -16.16
C ASP A 626 -10.21 -4.77 -16.66
N PHE A 627 -10.20 -3.82 -17.60
CA PHE A 627 -11.38 -3.13 -18.12
C PHE A 627 -11.56 -3.37 -19.62
#